data_AF-A0A5Q0TSK3-F1
#
_entry.id   AF-A0A5Q0TSK3-F1
#
_cell.length_a   1.000
_cell.length_b   1.000
_cell.length_c   1.000
_cell.angle_alpha   90.00
_cell.angle_beta   90.00
_cell.angle_gamma   90.00
#
_symmetry.space_group_name_H-M   'P 1'
#
loop_
_entity.id
_entity.type
_entity.pdbx_description
1 polymer ?
#
loop_
_entity_poly.entity_id
_entity_poly.type
_entity_poly.pdbx_seq_one_letter_code
_entity_poly.pdbx_strand_id
1 'polypeptide(L)'
;MLTPSMASIVFLAYGLLSIIFSRLFKDKISNERLFLVAWSLAPHLVGLIYSPSVLITLLVLISLSINLFIVYKGKFRIIYSGVTFLFMAVIIQIFINPLTRL
;
A
#
# COMPACT_ATOMS: atom_id res chain seq x y z
N MET A 1 -8.28 9.79 21.73
CA MET A 1 -8.73 9.24 20.43
C MET A 1 -7.51 8.87 19.61
N LEU A 2 -7.40 7.61 19.16
CA LEU A 2 -6.37 7.19 18.22
C LEU A 2 -6.73 7.75 16.84
N THR A 3 -6.19 8.92 16.47
CA THR A 3 -6.35 9.46 15.13
C THR A 3 -5.48 8.65 14.17
N PRO A 4 -6.05 8.01 13.14
CA PRO A 4 -5.25 7.30 12.16
C PRO A 4 -4.36 8.28 11.39
N SER A 5 -3.13 7.86 11.10
CA SER A 5 -2.20 8.67 10.31
C SER A 5 -2.69 8.83 8.88
N MET A 6 -2.38 9.95 8.22
CA MET A 6 -2.72 10.13 6.80
C MET A 6 -2.13 9.02 5.92
N ALA A 7 -0.91 8.57 6.22
CA ALA A 7 -0.28 7.45 5.53
C ALA A 7 -1.10 6.16 5.66
N SER A 8 -1.53 5.78 6.87
CA SER A 8 -2.34 4.57 7.09
C SER A 8 -3.70 4.65 6.40
N ILE A 9 -4.35 5.81 6.38
CA ILE A 9 -5.62 6.01 5.66
C ILE A 9 -5.44 5.79 4.16
N VAL A 10 -4.35 6.32 3.57
CA VAL A 10 -4.08 6.17 2.13
C VAL A 10 -3.87 4.71 1.76
N PHE A 11 -3.06 3.98 2.53
CA PHE A 11 -2.86 2.54 2.31
C PHE A 11 -4.14 1.73 2.48
N LEU A 12 -5.00 2.10 3.45
CA LEU A 12 -6.29 1.47 3.65
C LEU A 12 -7.23 1.70 2.46
N ALA A 13 -7.31 2.94 1.99
CA ALA A 13 -8.10 3.31 0.82
C ALA A 13 -7.65 2.50 -0.40
N TYR A 14 -6.34 2.48 -0.70
CA TYR A 14 -5.80 1.71 -1.82
C TYR A 14 -6.03 0.20 -1.69
N GLY A 15 -5.96 -0.35 -0.47
CA GLY A 15 -6.30 -1.75 -0.21
C GLY A 15 -7.74 -2.09 -0.58
N LEU A 16 -8.71 -1.26 -0.19
CA LEU A 16 -10.11 -1.44 -0.54
C LEU A 16 -10.37 -1.20 -2.04
N LEU A 17 -9.78 -0.14 -2.60
CA LEU A 17 -9.88 0.19 -4.01
C LEU A 17 -9.31 -0.92 -4.90
N SER A 18 -8.23 -1.60 -4.50
CA SER A 18 -7.69 -2.76 -5.24
C SER A 18 -8.74 -3.86 -5.44
N ILE A 19 -9.54 -4.16 -4.41
CA ILE A 19 -10.60 -5.20 -4.49
C ILE A 19 -11.69 -4.76 -5.47
N ILE A 20 -12.09 -3.49 -5.40
CA ILE A 20 -13.11 -2.90 -6.29
C ILE A 20 -12.61 -2.91 -7.74
N PHE A 21 -11.37 -2.46 -7.97
CA PHE A 21 -10.74 -2.45 -9.29
C PHE A 21 -10.62 -3.84 -9.89
N SER A 22 -10.20 -4.81 -9.08
CA SER A 22 -10.09 -6.22 -9.47
C SER A 22 -11.41 -6.77 -10.01
N ARG A 23 -12.55 -6.39 -9.40
CA ARG A 23 -13.88 -6.89 -9.79
C ARG A 23 -14.51 -6.16 -10.96
N LEU A 24 -14.27 -4.85 -11.10
CA LEU A 24 -15.03 -4.00 -12.03
C LEU A 24 -14.25 -3.59 -13.28
N PHE A 25 -12.93 -3.49 -13.17
CA PHE A 25 -12.11 -2.80 -14.18
C PHE A 25 -10.93 -3.62 -14.68
N LYS A 26 -10.58 -4.73 -14.03
CA LYS A 26 -9.43 -5.57 -14.40
C LYS A 26 -9.39 -5.93 -15.89
N ASP A 27 -10.52 -6.38 -16.44
CA ASP A 27 -10.58 -6.86 -17.83
C ASP A 27 -10.54 -5.73 -18.87
N LYS A 28 -10.63 -4.47 -18.43
CA LYS A 28 -10.60 -3.28 -19.30
C LYS A 28 -9.18 -2.70 -19.45
N ILE A 29 -8.18 -3.26 -18.76
CA ILE A 29 -6.82 -2.72 -18.71
C ILE A 29 -5.98 -3.35 -19.82
N SER A 30 -5.54 -2.54 -20.77
CA SER A 30 -4.70 -2.98 -21.90
C SER A 30 -3.28 -3.37 -21.48
N ASN A 31 -2.71 -2.71 -20.47
CA ASN A 31 -1.39 -3.01 -19.93
C ASN A 31 -1.46 -3.18 -18.41
N GLU A 32 -1.87 -4.38 -17.99
CA GLU A 32 -2.09 -4.73 -16.58
C GLU A 32 -0.82 -4.53 -15.74
N ARG A 33 0.35 -4.87 -16.29
CA ARG A 33 1.62 -4.75 -15.58
C ARG A 33 1.96 -3.29 -15.29
N LEU A 34 1.91 -2.41 -16.30
CA LEU A 34 2.22 -0.99 -16.12
C LEU A 34 1.23 -0.32 -15.17
N PHE A 35 -0.06 -0.68 -15.30
CA PHE A 35 -1.09 -0.22 -14.37
C PHE A 35 -0.74 -0.60 -12.93
N LEU A 36 -0.40 -1.87 -12.66
CA LEU A 36 -0.09 -2.32 -11.31
C LEU A 36 1.21 -1.73 -10.74
N VAL A 37 2.18 -1.37 -11.59
CA VAL A 37 3.35 -0.59 -11.18
C VAL A 37 2.91 0.79 -10.69
N ALA A 38 2.13 1.51 -11.48
CA ALA A 38 1.62 2.84 -11.12
C ALA A 38 0.71 2.77 -9.88
N TRP A 39 -0.16 1.77 -9.82
CA TRP A 39 -1.06 1.49 -8.71
C TRP A 39 -0.31 1.21 -7.41
N SER A 40 0.82 0.50 -7.50
CA SER A 40 1.69 0.26 -6.36
C SER A 40 2.46 1.52 -5.97
N LEU A 41 2.97 2.30 -6.92
CA LEU A 41 3.74 3.51 -6.62
C LEU A 41 2.91 4.59 -5.89
N ALA A 42 1.66 4.80 -6.30
CA ALA A 42 0.84 5.90 -5.79
C ALA A 42 0.68 5.94 -4.25
N PRO A 43 0.22 4.88 -3.56
CA PRO A 43 0.09 4.90 -2.11
C PRO A 43 1.45 5.00 -1.39
N HIS A 44 2.52 4.47 -1.99
CA HIS A 44 3.85 4.51 -1.37
C HIS A 44 4.48 5.89 -1.47
N LEU A 45 4.34 6.61 -2.60
CA LEU A 45 4.80 7.99 -2.72
C LEU A 45 4.12 8.90 -1.69
N VAL A 46 2.81 8.77 -1.55
CA VAL A 46 2.05 9.50 -0.52
C VAL A 46 2.48 9.05 0.88
N GLY A 47 2.66 7.75 1.10
CA GLY A 47 3.16 7.19 2.34
C GLY A 47 4.52 7.78 2.74
N LEU A 48 5.44 7.97 1.80
CA LEU A 48 6.76 8.57 2.04
C LEU A 48 6.65 10.05 2.44
N ILE A 49 5.76 10.82 1.81
CA ILE A 49 5.52 12.23 2.15
C ILE A 49 5.01 12.37 3.59
N TYR A 50 4.10 11.49 4.00
CA TYR A 50 3.49 11.50 5.33
C TYR A 50 4.19 10.57 6.33
N SER A 51 5.40 10.10 6.06
CA SER A 51 6.15 9.22 6.97
C SER A 51 6.73 10.02 8.14
N PRO A 52 6.31 9.79 9.39
CA PRO A 52 6.73 10.61 10.52
C PRO A 52 8.08 10.18 11.12
N SER A 53 8.67 9.07 10.67
CA SER A 53 9.93 8.54 11.19
C SER A 53 10.71 7.78 10.12
N VAL A 54 12.04 7.70 10.29
CA VAL A 54 12.95 6.95 9.42
C VAL A 54 12.53 5.47 9.32
N LEU A 55 12.08 4.88 10.43
CA LEU A 55 11.61 3.50 10.45
C LEU A 55 10.40 3.30 9.53
N ILE A 56 9.42 4.21 9.57
CA ILE A 56 8.22 4.12 8.72
C ILE A 56 8.59 4.35 7.25
N THR A 57 9.47 5.32 6.97
CA THR A 57 10.02 5.53 5.62
C THR A 57 10.66 4.25 5.08
N LEU A 58 11.49 3.58 5.89
CA LEU A 58 12.13 2.31 5.51
C LEU A 58 11.11 1.21 5.24
N LEU A 59 10.10 1.05 6.11
CA LEU A 59 9.03 0.08 5.94
C LEU A 59 8.22 0.33 4.65
N VAL A 60 7.92 1.59 4.34
CA VAL A 60 7.24 1.97 3.09
C VAL A 60 8.11 1.63 1.87
N LEU A 61 9.42 1.91 1.90
CA LEU A 61 10.34 1.53 0.81
C LEU A 61 10.45 0.02 0.60
N ILE A 62 10.52 -0.74 1.70
CA ILE A 62 10.54 -2.21 1.66
C ILE A 62 9.24 -2.73 1.05
N SER A 63 8.08 -2.22 1.49
CA SER A 63 6.77 -2.59 0.96
C SER A 63 6.65 -2.27 -0.53
N LEU A 64 7.14 -1.10 -0.97
CA LEU A 64 7.16 -0.73 -2.39
C LEU A 64 7.99 -1.72 -3.20
N SER A 65 9.18 -2.06 -2.72
CA SER A 65 10.09 -3.01 -3.38
C SER A 65 9.45 -4.40 -3.51
N ILE A 66 8.78 -4.87 -2.45
CA ILE A 66 8.03 -6.13 -2.45
C ILE A 66 6.90 -6.08 -3.48
N ASN A 67 6.10 -5.02 -3.50
CA ASN A 67 4.99 -4.88 -4.46
C ASN A 67 5.49 -4.86 -5.91
N LEU A 68 6.55 -4.12 -6.20
CA LEU A 68 7.16 -4.10 -7.53
C LEU A 68 7.74 -5.47 -7.92
N PHE A 69 8.36 -6.19 -6.99
CA PHE A 69 8.83 -7.55 -7.24
C PHE A 69 7.69 -8.53 -7.55
N ILE A 70 6.56 -8.43 -6.84
CA ILE A 70 5.35 -9.23 -7.10
C ILE A 70 4.81 -8.95 -8.52
N VAL A 71 4.76 -7.69 -8.93
CA VAL A 71 4.34 -7.28 -10.28
C VAL A 71 5.34 -7.77 -11.33
N TYR A 72 6.64 -7.67 -11.08
CA TYR A 72 7.67 -8.22 -11.96
C TYR A 72 7.49 -9.72 -12.18
N LYS A 73 7.22 -10.48 -11.12
CA LYS A 73 6.94 -11.93 -11.17
C LYS A 73 5.57 -12.30 -11.78
N GLY A 74 4.76 -11.32 -12.19
CA GLY A 74 3.44 -11.57 -12.79
C GLY A 74 2.39 -12.04 -11.80
N LYS A 75 2.63 -11.92 -10.48
CA LYS A 75 1.70 -12.37 -9.43
C LYS A 75 0.62 -11.31 -9.13
N PHE A 76 -0.05 -10.82 -10.18
CA PHE A 76 -0.97 -9.68 -10.14
C PHE A 76 -2.13 -9.85 -9.16
N ARG A 77 -2.63 -11.08 -8.99
CA ARG A 77 -3.71 -11.40 -8.05
C ARG A 77 -3.42 -10.95 -6.61
N ILE A 78 -2.14 -10.90 -6.21
CA ILE A 78 -1.73 -10.47 -4.86
C ILE A 78 -1.87 -8.96 -4.70
N ILE A 79 -1.59 -8.16 -5.74
CA ILE A 79 -1.77 -6.70 -5.68
C ILE A 79 -3.27 -6.35 -5.74
N TYR A 80 -4.02 -7.05 -6.59
CA TYR A 80 -5.47 -6.88 -6.71
C TYR A 80 -6.26 -7.33 -5.47
N SER A 81 -5.72 -8.25 -4.66
CA SER A 81 -6.37 -8.59 -3.39
C SER A 81 -6.30 -7.43 -2.39
N GLY A 82 -5.45 -6.43 -2.62
CA GLY A 82 -5.26 -5.29 -1.74
C GLY A 82 -4.55 -5.61 -0.43
N VAL A 83 -4.25 -6.90 -0.17
CA VAL A 83 -3.73 -7.39 1.10
C VAL A 83 -2.41 -6.72 1.46
N THR A 84 -1.52 -6.50 0.49
CA THR A 84 -0.24 -5.84 0.75
C THR A 84 -0.40 -4.39 1.22
N PHE A 85 -1.38 -3.65 0.67
CA PHE A 85 -1.68 -2.29 1.09
C PHE A 85 -2.38 -2.25 2.45
N LEU A 86 -3.36 -3.14 2.69
CA LEU A 86 -4.06 -3.24 3.98
C LEU A 86 -3.10 -3.61 5.10
N PHE A 87 -2.20 -4.56 4.86
CA PHE A 87 -1.17 -4.96 5.82
C PHE A 87 -0.26 -3.78 6.17
N MET A 88 0.12 -2.98 5.17
CA MET A 88 0.94 -1.79 5.39
C MET A 88 0.20 -0.71 6.19
N ALA A 89 -1.11 -0.53 5.98
CA ALA A 89 -1.93 0.39 6.78
C ALA A 89 -1.92 0.01 8.27
N VAL A 90 -2.05 -1.29 8.58
CA VAL A 90 -2.00 -1.80 9.96
C VAL A 90 -0.62 -1.60 10.57
N ILE A 91 0.44 -1.95 9.85
CA ILE A 91 1.83 -1.76 10.31
C ILE A 91 2.08 -0.30 10.67
N ILE A 92 1.80 0.63 9.74
CA ILE A 92 2.00 2.07 9.97
C ILE A 92 1.27 2.52 11.23
N GLN A 93 0.01 2.08 11.41
CA GLN A 93 -0.78 2.45 12.57
C GLN A 93 -0.19 1.92 13.88
N ILE A 94 0.33 0.69 13.91
CA ILE A 94 0.98 0.10 15.10
C ILE A 94 2.23 0.90 15.49
N PHE A 95 3.08 1.23 14.52
CA PHE A 95 4.35 1.95 14.77
C PHE A 95 4.14 3.44 15.09
N ILE A 96 3.00 4.03 14.73
CA ILE A 96 2.64 5.40 15.10
C ILE A 96 1.92 5.45 16.47
N ASN A 97 1.30 4.34 16.89
CA ASN A 97 0.50 4.30 18.10
C ASN A 97 1.36 4.63 19.35
N PRO A 98 0.99 5.65 20.15
CA PRO A 98 1.73 6.05 21.35
C PRO A 98 1.89 4.93 22.40
N LEU A 99 1.07 3.88 22.36
CA LEU A 99 1.19 2.72 23.25
C LEU A 99 2.49 1.92 23.09
N THR A 100 3.21 2.06 21.96
CA THR A 100 4.53 1.43 21.77
C THR A 100 5.70 2.29 22.29
N ARG A 101 5.42 3.48 22.86
CA ARG A 101 6.41 4.37 23.49
C ARG A 101 6.42 4.27 25.03
N LEU A 102 5.85 3.21 25.60
CA LEU A 102 5.96 2.85 27.01
C LEU A 102 7.03 1.77 27.19
#